data_AF-A0A2V8IBV7-F1
#
_entry.id   AF-A0A2V8IBV7-F1
#
_cell.length_a   1.000
_cell.length_b   1.000
_cell.length_c   1.000
_cell.angle_alpha   90.00
_cell.angle_beta   90.00
_cell.angle_gamma   90.00
#
_symmetry.space_group_name_H-M   'P 1'
#
loop_
_entity.id
_entity.type
_entity.pdbx_description
1 polymer ?
#
loop_
_entity_poly.entity_id
_entity_poly.type
_entity_poly.pdbx_seq_one_letter_code
_entity_poly.pdbx_strand_id
1 'polypeptide(L)' 'MNFLTAKSLSRRTVLRGIGATIALPFLDAMVPSARAAGKPVNRFMAFYVPNGMAMEYWTPKGEGANFELSP' A
#
# COMPACT_ATOMS: atom_id res chain seq x y z
N MET A 1 5.39 -16.93 -2.59
CA MET A 1 6.11 -17.35 -3.82
C MET A 1 5.50 -16.59 -4.99
N ASN A 2 6.20 -15.61 -5.58
CA ASN A 2 5.67 -14.82 -6.70
C ASN A 2 5.83 -15.59 -8.01
N PHE A 3 4.73 -16.04 -8.61
CA PHE A 3 4.69 -16.63 -9.95
C PHE A 3 4.52 -15.54 -11.01
N LEU A 4 5.57 -14.76 -11.27
CA LEU A 4 5.61 -13.87 -12.43
C LEU A 4 6.89 -14.15 -13.21
N THR A 5 6.95 -15.33 -13.83
CA THR A 5 7.98 -15.62 -14.82
C THR A 5 7.50 -15.07 -16.15
N ALA A 6 8.27 -14.16 -16.76
CA ALA A 6 8.02 -13.60 -18.09
C ALA A 6 8.25 -14.65 -19.20
N LYS A 7 7.65 -15.84 -19.06
CA LYS A 7 7.70 -16.93 -20.04
C LYS A 7 6.43 -16.91 -20.88
N SER A 8 6.60 -16.96 -22.20
CA SER A 8 5.47 -17.17 -23.11
C SER A 8 4.92 -18.60 -22.93
N LEU A 9 3.59 -18.71 -22.86
CA LEU A 9 2.93 -20.01 -22.83
C LEU A 9 2.98 -20.66 -24.22
N SER A 10 3.25 -21.96 -24.28
CA SER A 10 3.21 -22.69 -25.55
C SER A 10 1.77 -22.76 -26.10
N ARG A 11 1.60 -22.71 -27.43
CA ARG A 11 0.27 -22.79 -28.09
C ARG A 11 -0.54 -24.01 -27.63
N ARG A 12 0.12 -25.15 -27.39
CA ARG A 12 -0.52 -26.38 -26.89
C ARG A 12 -1.07 -26.20 -25.47
N THR A 13 -0.34 -25.51 -24.60
CA THR A 13 -0.78 -25.20 -23.24
C THR A 13 -2.02 -24.32 -23.27
N VAL A 14 -2.02 -23.29 -24.12
CA VAL A 14 -3.18 -22.40 -24.30
C VAL A 14 -4.40 -23.20 -24.76
N LEU A 15 -4.27 -24.00 -25.83
CA LEU A 15 -5.39 -24.79 -26.36
C LEU A 15 -5.96 -25.81 -25.36
N ARG A 16 -5.12 -26.39 -24.49
CA ARG A 16 -5.58 -27.28 -23.41
C ARG A 16 -6.29 -26.52 -22.27
N GLY A 17 -5.95 -25.24 -22.06
CA GLY A 17 -6.46 -24.42 -20.97
C GLY A 17 -7.65 -23.52 -21.31
N ILE A 18 -8.00 -23.33 -22.59
CA ILE A 18 -9.10 -22.44 -23.01
C ILE A 18 -10.45 -22.84 -22.36
N GLY A 19 -10.73 -24.13 -22.18
CA GLY A 19 -11.97 -24.54 -21.51
C GLY A 19 -12.08 -24.04 -20.06
N ALA A 20 -10.94 -23.87 -19.39
CA ALA A 20 -10.89 -23.35 -18.03
C ALA A 20 -11.21 -21.85 -17.95
N THR A 21 -11.01 -21.07 -19.02
CA THR A 21 -11.35 -19.63 -19.02
C THR A 21 -12.85 -19.37 -19.09
N ILE A 22 -13.62 -20.34 -19.60
CA ILE A 22 -15.10 -20.30 -19.61
C ILE A 22 -15.63 -20.78 -18.26
N ALA A 23 -15.04 -21.85 -17.72
CA ALA A 23 -15.46 -22.42 -16.44
C ALA A 23 -15.08 -21.54 -15.24
N LEU A 24 -13.98 -20.78 -15.34
CA LEU A 24 -13.51 -19.88 -14.30
C LEU A 24 -13.29 -18.48 -14.89
N PRO A 25 -14.30 -17.60 -14.81
CA PRO A 25 -14.15 -16.19 -15.13
C PRO A 25 -12.94 -15.62 -14.39
N PHE A 26 -12.21 -14.74 -15.06
CA PHE A 26 -10.99 -14.13 -14.55
C PHE A 26 -11.23 -13.55 -13.14
N LEU A 27 -10.63 -14.18 -12.12
CA LEU A 27 -10.78 -13.74 -10.74
C LEU A 27 -9.91 -12.50 -10.51
N ASP A 28 -10.37 -11.55 -9.68
CA ASP A 28 -9.58 -10.36 -9.32
C ASP A 28 -8.19 -10.70 -8.77
N ALA A 29 -8.03 -11.88 -8.13
CA ALA A 29 -6.75 -12.39 -7.65
C ALA A 29 -5.73 -12.71 -8.77
N MET A 30 -6.18 -12.83 -10.02
CA MET A 30 -5.36 -13.09 -11.20
C MET A 30 -4.92 -11.80 -11.90
N VAL A 31 -5.43 -10.64 -11.50
CA VAL A 31 -4.90 -9.33 -11.91
C VAL A 31 -3.57 -9.15 -11.17
N PRO A 32 -2.43 -9.02 -11.87
CA PRO A 32 -1.19 -8.63 -11.22
C PRO A 32 -1.46 -7.33 -10.47
N SER A 33 -1.10 -7.26 -9.18
CA SER A 33 -1.33 -6.05 -8.39
C SER A 33 -0.62 -4.90 -9.09
N ALA A 34 -1.37 -4.10 -9.86
CA ALA A 34 -0.85 -2.92 -10.49
C ALA A 34 -0.60 -1.93 -9.34
N ARG A 35 0.59 -2.02 -8.74
CA ARG A 35 1.11 -0.97 -7.88
C ARG A 35 1.40 0.21 -8.80
N ALA A 36 0.35 0.95 -9.17
CA ALA A 36 0.55 2.35 -9.51
C ALA A 36 1.32 2.93 -8.33
N ALA A 37 2.50 3.51 -8.57
CA ALA A 37 3.19 4.27 -7.55
C ALA A 37 2.19 5.35 -7.10
N GLY A 38 1.57 5.15 -5.94
CA GLY A 38 0.56 6.06 -5.42
C GLY A 38 1.19 7.44 -5.35
N LYS A 39 0.47 8.47 -5.81
CA LYS A 39 0.92 9.85 -5.63
C LYS A 39 1.24 10.05 -4.13
N PRO A 40 2.40 10.63 -3.79
CA PRO A 40 2.74 10.87 -2.39
C PRO A 40 1.61 11.69 -1.75
N VAL A 41 1.20 11.28 -0.55
CA VAL A 41 0.12 11.96 0.19
C VAL A 41 0.64 13.32 0.66
N ASN A 42 0.06 14.41 0.14
CA ASN A 42 0.35 15.75 0.63
C ASN A 42 -0.31 15.92 2.01
N ARG A 43 0.50 15.97 3.08
CA ARG A 43 0.03 16.22 4.44
C ARG A 43 0.31 17.68 4.81
N PHE A 44 -0.71 18.53 4.69
CA PHE A 44 -0.66 19.93 5.13
C PHE A 44 -1.39 20.07 6.46
N MET A 45 -0.78 20.77 7.42
CA MET A 45 -1.41 21.16 8.69
C MET A 45 -1.06 22.61 8.98
N ALA A 46 -2.05 23.39 9.42
CA ALA A 46 -1.86 24.75 9.90
C ALA A 46 -2.37 24.85 11.34
N PHE A 47 -1.51 25.34 12.24
CA PHE A 47 -1.85 25.56 13.64
C PHE A 47 -1.74 27.05 13.93
N TYR A 48 -2.76 27.61 14.57
CA TYR A 48 -2.78 28.99 15.02
C TYR A 48 -2.77 29.04 16.54
N VAL A 49 -1.85 29.80 17.09
CA VAL A 49 -1.63 29.91 18.54
C VAL A 49 -1.64 31.38 18.93
N PRO A 50 -2.81 31.97 19.28
CA PRO A 50 -2.94 33.40 19.50
C PRO A 50 -2.16 33.95 20.71
N ASN A 51 -1.99 33.13 21.75
CA ASN A 51 -1.40 33.55 23.04
C ASN A 51 -0.09 32.79 23.39
N GLY A 52 0.53 32.13 22.42
CA GLY A 52 1.67 31.23 22.66
C GLY A 52 1.30 29.86 23.23
N MET A 53 2.22 28.89 23.18
CA MET A 53 2.07 27.57 23.79
C MET A 53 3.13 27.38 24.89
N ALA A 54 2.72 26.79 26.00
CA ALA A 54 3.65 26.29 27.01
C ALA A 54 4.32 25.01 26.48
N MET A 55 5.39 25.17 25.70
CA MET A 55 6.05 24.08 24.96
C MET A 55 6.54 22.93 25.84
N GLU A 56 6.74 23.16 27.15
CA GLU A 56 7.10 22.11 28.11
C GLU A 56 6.07 20.98 28.18
N TYR A 57 4.78 21.29 27.98
CA TYR A 57 3.71 20.29 27.95
C TYR A 57 3.45 19.70 26.56
N TRP A 58 3.90 20.38 25.51
CA TRP A 58 3.58 20.01 24.12
C TRP A 58 4.72 19.30 23.40
N THR A 59 5.96 19.48 23.85
CA THR A 59 7.13 18.82 23.27
C THR A 59 7.23 17.41 23.85
N PRO A 60 7.17 16.37 23.01
CA PRO A 60 7.42 15.01 23.48
C PRO A 60 8.82 14.91 24.06
N LYS A 61 8.97 14.19 25.19
CA LYS A 61 10.28 13.99 25.84
C LYS A 61 11.17 12.98 25.09
N GLY A 62 10.58 12.17 24.23
CA GLY A 62 11.27 11.17 23.44
C GLY A 62 10.56 10.88 22.13
N GLU A 63 11.27 10.28 21.19
CA GLU A 63 10.80 9.95 19.85
C GLU A 63 10.83 8.44 19.59
N GLY A 64 10.06 7.97 18.60
CA GLY A 64 10.06 6.57 18.18
C GLY A 64 9.60 5.62 19.28
N ALA A 65 10.43 4.62 19.60
CA ALA A 65 10.14 3.63 20.65
C ALA A 65 10.19 4.22 22.07
N ASN A 66 10.83 5.39 22.24
CA ASN A 66 10.96 6.09 23.52
C ASN A 66 9.90 7.20 23.67
N PHE A 67 8.85 7.19 22.85
CA PHE A 67 7.78 8.17 22.92
C PHE A 67 6.91 7.92 24.16
N GLU A 68 6.87 8.91 25.06
CA GLU A 68 6.07 8.87 26.29
C GLU A 68 4.74 9.61 26.08
N LEU A 69 3.64 8.95 26.43
CA LEU A 69 2.34 9.61 26.49
C LEU A 69 2.25 10.48 27.73
N SER A 70 1.82 11.73 27.56
CA SER A 70 1.44 12.59 28.67
C SER A 70 0.21 12.00 29.39
N PRO A 71 0.08 12.19 30.73
CA PRO A 71 -1.03 11.66 31.53
C PRO A 71 -2.42 12.06 31.04
#